data_AF-A0A838E853-F1
#
_entry.id   AF-A0A838E853-F1
#
_cell.length_a   1.000
_cell.length_b   1.000
_cell.length_c   1.000
_cell.angle_alpha   90.00
_cell.angle_beta   90.00
_cell.angle_gamma   90.00
#
_symmetry.space_group_name_H-M   'P 1'
#
loop_
_entity.id
_entity.type
_entity.pdbx_description
1 polymer ?
#
loop_
_entity_poly.entity_id
_entity_poly.type
_entity_poly.pdbx_seq_one_letter_code
_entity_poly.pdbx_strand_id
1 'polypeptide(L)'
;MSIEQKEPRVQTQSAATQRRYRTLAVVKQEAITRVEKPLEDSVFVWPHLLVREFFAATAVMVMVTLLSIVIDAPLQEPANPNLTPNPAKAPWYFLGLQELLHYFPPTSAGVLVPGFTLAALAALPYIDRNPSRAYSDRKVAIVTFTMFLVFWAVITLAGSFFRGPGWLWVWPWDHVYFDL
;
A
#
# COMPACT_ATOMS: atom_id res chain seq x y z
N MET A 1 -82.37 -53.85 -26.82
CA MET A 1 -80.90 -53.88 -26.68
C MET A 1 -80.37 -52.98 -27.79
N SER A 2 -80.21 -51.70 -27.48
CA SER A 2 -80.02 -50.62 -28.46
C SER A 2 -78.53 -50.38 -28.68
N ILE A 3 -78.08 -50.41 -29.93
CA ILE A 3 -76.70 -50.12 -30.32
C ILE A 3 -76.60 -48.60 -30.52
N GLU A 4 -75.88 -47.93 -29.62
CA GLU A 4 -75.59 -46.51 -29.73
C GLU A 4 -74.21 -46.32 -30.40
N GLN A 5 -74.23 -45.91 -31.66
CA GLN A 5 -73.03 -45.52 -32.42
C GLN A 5 -72.50 -44.17 -31.91
N LYS A 6 -71.27 -44.17 -31.40
CA LYS A 6 -70.56 -42.97 -30.95
C LYS A 6 -69.75 -42.38 -32.11
N GLU A 7 -70.20 -41.25 -32.64
CA GLU A 7 -69.45 -40.48 -33.65
C GLU A 7 -68.16 -39.85 -33.07
N PRO A 8 -67.07 -39.74 -33.85
CA PRO A 8 -65.85 -39.09 -33.40
C PRO A 8 -65.96 -37.56 -33.50
N ARG A 9 -65.87 -36.86 -32.37
CA ARG A 9 -65.73 -35.40 -32.35
C ARG A 9 -64.34 -34.99 -32.84
N VAL A 10 -64.29 -34.36 -33.99
CA VAL A 10 -63.13 -33.64 -34.52
C VAL A 10 -62.86 -32.43 -33.62
N GLN A 11 -61.74 -32.43 -32.90
CA GLN A 11 -61.24 -31.23 -32.22
C GLN A 11 -60.38 -30.44 -33.22
N THR A 12 -60.94 -29.33 -33.69
CA THR A 12 -60.24 -28.32 -34.48
C THR A 12 -59.16 -27.68 -33.60
N GLN A 13 -57.89 -28.05 -33.82
CA GLN A 13 -56.77 -27.34 -33.21
C GLN A 13 -56.65 -25.94 -33.82
N SER A 14 -56.76 -24.95 -32.94
CA SER A 14 -56.54 -23.53 -33.21
C SER A 14 -55.19 -23.29 -33.87
N ALA A 15 -55.22 -22.56 -34.98
CA ALA A 15 -54.04 -22.06 -35.68
C ALA A 15 -53.32 -21.01 -34.82
N ALA A 16 -52.41 -21.46 -33.96
CA ALA A 16 -51.44 -20.59 -33.31
C ALA A 16 -50.11 -20.65 -34.08
N THR A 17 -49.80 -19.53 -34.74
CA THR A 17 -48.59 -19.26 -35.52
C THR A 17 -47.32 -19.85 -34.90
N GLN A 18 -46.78 -20.93 -35.48
CA GLN A 18 -45.41 -21.36 -35.20
C GLN A 18 -44.44 -20.35 -35.81
N ARG A 19 -44.03 -19.35 -35.04
CA ARG A 19 -42.83 -18.57 -35.39
C ARG A 19 -41.62 -19.49 -35.23
N ARG A 20 -41.05 -19.93 -36.36
CA ARG A 20 -39.76 -20.63 -36.42
C ARG A 20 -38.66 -19.66 -35.96
N TYR A 21 -38.32 -19.68 -34.68
CA TYR A 21 -37.08 -19.08 -34.20
C TYR A 21 -35.93 -19.95 -34.71
N ARG A 22 -35.25 -19.49 -35.77
CA ARG A 22 -34.02 -20.11 -36.27
C ARG A 22 -32.87 -19.65 -35.37
N THR A 23 -32.29 -20.54 -34.59
CA THR A 23 -31.08 -20.26 -33.81
C THR A 23 -29.95 -19.90 -34.76
N LEU A 24 -29.65 -18.60 -34.92
CA LEU A 24 -28.70 -18.12 -35.92
C LEU A 24 -27.24 -18.43 -35.54
N ALA A 25 -26.96 -18.59 -34.25
CA ALA A 25 -25.73 -19.22 -33.76
C ALA A 25 -25.93 -19.60 -32.29
N VAL A 26 -25.53 -20.81 -31.93
CA VAL A 26 -25.22 -21.11 -30.53
C VAL A 26 -23.81 -20.58 -30.30
N VAL A 27 -23.72 -19.39 -29.75
CA VAL A 27 -22.44 -18.90 -29.21
C VAL A 27 -22.14 -19.79 -28.02
N LYS A 28 -21.13 -20.64 -28.15
CA LYS A 28 -20.56 -21.39 -27.03
C LYS A 28 -20.00 -20.32 -26.11
N GLN A 29 -20.78 -19.96 -25.10
CA GLN A 29 -20.33 -19.08 -24.04
C GLN A 29 -19.16 -19.83 -23.41
N GLU A 30 -17.92 -19.48 -23.81
CA GLU A 30 -16.76 -19.95 -23.07
C GLU A 30 -17.05 -19.55 -21.66
N ALA A 31 -17.29 -20.57 -20.83
CA ALA A 31 -17.67 -20.38 -19.45
C ALA A 31 -16.65 -19.39 -18.92
N ILE A 32 -17.12 -18.18 -18.56
CA ILE A 32 -16.33 -17.22 -17.82
C ILE A 32 -15.75 -18.06 -16.72
N THR A 33 -14.47 -18.40 -16.84
CA THR A 33 -13.89 -19.41 -15.98
C THR A 33 -13.80 -18.66 -14.69
N ARG A 34 -14.83 -18.83 -13.85
CA ARG A 34 -14.90 -18.26 -12.53
C ARG A 34 -13.72 -18.91 -11.87
N VAL A 35 -12.59 -18.20 -11.88
CA VAL A 35 -11.39 -18.60 -11.18
C VAL A 35 -11.90 -18.76 -9.76
N GLU A 36 -12.08 -20.02 -9.36
CA GLU A 36 -12.48 -20.38 -8.02
C GLU A 36 -11.35 -19.86 -7.15
N LYS A 37 -11.56 -18.65 -6.61
CA LYS A 37 -10.74 -18.19 -5.52
C LYS A 37 -10.83 -19.30 -4.48
N PRO A 38 -9.69 -19.82 -3.98
CA PRO A 38 -9.74 -20.75 -2.87
C PRO A 38 -10.62 -20.10 -1.80
N LEU A 39 -11.53 -20.89 -1.21
CA LEU A 39 -12.41 -20.42 -0.15
C LEU A 39 -11.51 -19.93 0.99
N GLU A 40 -11.24 -18.62 1.02
CA GLU A 40 -10.51 -17.98 2.09
C GLU A 40 -11.37 -18.12 3.35
N ASP A 41 -10.75 -18.61 4.42
CA ASP A 41 -11.39 -18.76 5.74
C ASP A 41 -11.67 -17.37 6.31
N SER A 42 -12.77 -16.80 5.83
CA SER A 42 -13.19 -15.42 6.11
C SER A 42 -14.08 -15.40 7.33
N VAL A 43 -13.69 -14.58 8.30
CA VAL A 43 -14.46 -14.34 9.52
C VAL A 43 -15.10 -12.96 9.47
N PHE A 44 -16.23 -12.80 10.16
CA PHE A 44 -16.86 -11.48 10.29
C PHE A 44 -15.92 -10.49 10.97
N VAL A 45 -15.84 -9.27 10.41
CA VAL A 45 -15.05 -8.14 10.91
C VAL A 45 -15.37 -7.85 12.37
N TRP A 46 -16.67 -7.78 12.68
CA TRP A 46 -17.16 -7.76 14.05
C TRP A 46 -17.40 -9.20 14.54
N PRO A 47 -16.95 -9.60 15.73
CA PRO A 47 -16.08 -8.87 16.66
C PRO A 47 -14.57 -9.10 16.41
N HIS A 48 -14.21 -10.06 15.57
CA HIS A 48 -12.85 -10.65 15.53
C HIS A 48 -11.74 -9.65 15.17
N LEU A 49 -11.92 -8.87 14.12
CA LEU A 49 -10.92 -7.88 13.68
C LEU A 49 -10.93 -6.67 14.61
N LEU A 50 -12.11 -6.14 14.91
CA LEU A 50 -12.27 -4.89 15.65
C LEU A 50 -11.75 -4.98 17.08
N VAL A 51 -11.92 -6.12 17.76
CA VAL A 51 -11.35 -6.30 19.10
C VAL A 51 -9.82 -6.29 19.05
N ARG A 52 -9.21 -6.94 18.05
CA ARG A 52 -7.74 -6.96 17.90
C ARG A 52 -7.19 -5.58 17.57
N GLU A 53 -7.85 -4.86 16.66
CA GLU A 53 -7.46 -3.49 16.30
C GLU A 53 -7.63 -2.51 17.47
N PHE A 54 -8.69 -2.66 18.27
CA PHE A 54 -8.90 -1.84 19.47
C PHE A 54 -7.77 -2.02 20.50
N PHE A 55 -7.34 -3.26 20.74
CA PHE A 55 -6.20 -3.53 21.62
C PHE A 55 -4.89 -3.02 21.03
N ALA A 56 -4.65 -3.18 19.73
CA ALA A 56 -3.48 -2.64 19.06
C ALA A 56 -3.43 -1.10 19.13
N ALA A 57 -4.55 -0.43 18.87
CA ALA A 57 -4.67 1.02 18.95
C ALA A 57 -4.44 1.53 20.38
N THR A 58 -5.02 0.86 21.37
CA THR A 58 -4.82 1.19 22.78
C THR A 58 -3.36 0.98 23.20
N ALA A 59 -2.72 -0.11 22.76
CA ALA A 59 -1.30 -0.36 23.03
C ALA A 59 -0.40 0.72 22.41
N VAL A 60 -0.67 1.14 21.17
CA VAL A 60 0.05 2.24 20.51
C VAL A 60 -0.18 3.56 21.25
N MET A 61 -1.42 3.86 21.65
CA MET A 61 -1.75 5.06 22.41
C MET A 61 -0.97 5.11 23.73
N VAL A 62 -1.00 4.03 24.51
CA VAL A 62 -0.26 3.92 25.77
C VAL A 62 1.25 4.06 25.52
N MET A 63 1.79 3.39 24.50
CA MET A 63 3.21 3.49 24.14
C MET A 63 3.61 4.94 23.84
N VAL A 64 2.85 5.66 23.02
CA VAL A 64 3.14 7.06 22.67
C VAL A 64 2.98 7.99 23.88
N THR A 65 1.96 7.79 24.72
CA THR A 65 1.80 8.56 25.96
C THR A 65 2.97 8.34 26.91
N LEU A 66 3.42 7.09 27.11
CA LEU A 66 4.56 6.79 27.96
C LEU A 66 5.85 7.40 27.40
N LEU A 67 6.09 7.30 26.09
CA LEU A 67 7.24 7.95 25.45
C LEU A 67 7.20 9.47 25.63
N SER A 68 6.04 10.10 25.52
CA SER A 68 5.88 11.54 25.72
C SER A 68 6.09 11.99 27.18
N ILE A 69 5.94 11.10 28.16
CA ILE A 69 6.21 11.41 29.58
C ILE A 69 7.70 11.23 29.89
N VAL A 70 8.37 10.28 29.23
CA VAL A 70 9.76 9.89 29.50
C VAL A 70 10.76 10.70 28.67
N ILE A 71 10.37 11.10 27.46
CA ILE A 71 11.23 11.82 26.51
C ILE A 71 10.68 13.24 26.36
N ASP A 72 11.40 14.21 26.92
CA ASP A 72 11.10 15.62 26.75
C ASP A 72 11.42 16.07 25.31
N ALA A 73 10.48 16.77 24.69
CA ALA A 73 10.70 17.52 23.46
C ALA A 73 10.97 18.98 23.84
N PRO A 74 12.24 19.42 23.86
CA PRO A 74 12.58 20.77 24.30
C PRO A 74 11.98 21.82 23.34
N LEU A 75 11.31 22.81 23.91
CA LEU A 75 10.85 23.98 23.16
C LEU A 75 12.07 24.83 22.78
N GLN A 76 12.23 25.07 21.48
CA GLN A 76 13.26 25.99 20.97
C GLN A 76 12.86 27.46 21.19
N GLU A 77 13.83 28.36 21.04
CA GLU A 77 13.58 29.80 21.09
C GLU A 77 12.58 30.25 20.01
N PRO A 78 11.86 31.38 20.22
CA PRO A 78 11.01 31.95 19.19
C PRO A 78 11.78 32.18 17.88
N ALA A 79 11.14 31.88 16.75
CA ALA A 79 11.76 31.94 15.44
C ALA A 79 12.34 33.33 15.13
N ASN A 80 13.62 33.38 14.77
CA ASN A 80 14.33 34.60 14.38
C ASN A 80 14.81 34.50 12.93
N PRO A 81 14.24 35.26 11.97
CA PRO A 81 14.65 35.21 10.56
C PRO A 81 16.11 35.61 10.30
N ASN A 82 16.75 36.33 11.23
CA ASN A 82 18.15 36.78 11.09
C ASN A 82 19.16 35.77 11.66
N LEU A 83 18.71 34.69 12.28
CA LEU A 83 19.57 33.68 12.90
C LEU A 83 19.18 32.29 12.42
N THR A 84 20.09 31.63 11.70
CA THR A 84 19.94 30.22 11.32
C THR A 84 20.68 29.36 12.34
N PRO A 85 20.00 28.41 13.03
CA PRO A 85 20.66 27.53 13.98
C PRO A 85 21.71 26.66 13.27
N ASN A 86 22.79 26.32 13.96
CA ASN A 86 23.85 25.47 13.43
C ASN A 86 24.23 24.41 14.48
N PRO A 87 24.00 23.12 14.23
CA PRO A 87 23.46 22.51 13.01
C PRO A 87 21.92 22.62 12.89
N ALA A 88 21.43 23.04 11.72
CA ALA A 88 19.99 22.97 11.41
C ALA A 88 19.64 21.56 10.91
N LYS A 89 19.30 20.65 11.82
CA LYS A 89 18.82 19.30 11.47
C LYS A 89 17.31 19.30 11.20
N ALA A 90 16.91 18.66 10.11
CA ALA A 90 15.51 18.39 9.81
C ALA A 90 14.97 17.28 10.74
N PRO A 91 13.64 17.15 10.86
CA PRO A 91 13.04 16.01 11.55
C PRO A 91 13.54 14.67 10.99
N TRP A 92 13.61 13.64 11.83
CA TRP A 92 14.24 12.36 11.50
C TRP A 92 13.70 11.68 10.23
N TYR A 93 12.42 11.83 9.91
CA TYR A 93 11.80 11.29 8.69
C TYR A 93 12.20 12.05 7.41
N PHE A 94 12.83 13.22 7.53
CA PHE A 94 13.41 13.99 6.42
C PHE A 94 14.94 14.05 6.43
N LEU A 95 15.61 13.54 7.47
CA LEU A 95 17.08 13.59 7.56
C LEU A 95 17.77 12.89 6.39
N GLY A 96 17.24 11.76 5.91
CA GLY A 96 17.79 11.10 4.72
C GLY A 96 17.71 11.96 3.46
N LEU A 97 16.64 12.75 3.30
CA LEU A 97 16.55 13.72 2.20
C LEU A 97 17.50 14.89 2.40
N GLN A 98 17.61 15.41 3.61
CA GLN A 98 18.54 16.50 3.92
C GLN A 98 19.99 16.09 3.62
N GLU A 99 20.35 14.85 3.95
CA GLU A 99 21.66 14.30 3.64
C GLU A 99 21.91 14.28 2.13
N LEU A 100 20.90 13.93 1.34
CA LEU A 100 21.00 13.98 -0.12
C LEU A 100 21.11 15.42 -0.66
N LEU A 101 20.40 16.38 -0.05
CA LEU A 101 20.48 17.81 -0.39
C LEU A 101 21.86 18.41 -0.15
N HIS A 102 22.65 17.85 0.77
CA HIS A 102 24.04 18.29 0.96
C HIS A 102 24.93 17.95 -0.24
N TYR A 103 24.66 16.82 -0.90
CA TYR A 103 25.50 16.30 -1.99
C TYR A 103 25.01 16.70 -3.39
N PHE A 104 23.72 16.96 -3.55
CA PHE A 104 23.11 17.18 -4.86
C PHE A 104 22.35 18.52 -4.90
N PRO A 105 22.14 19.08 -6.11
CA PRO A 105 21.32 20.27 -6.27
C PRO A 105 19.91 20.08 -5.68
N PRO A 106 19.29 21.15 -5.12
CA PRO A 106 17.96 21.05 -4.50
C PRO A 106 16.87 20.51 -5.43
N THR A 107 16.96 20.79 -6.73
CA THR A 107 16.03 20.27 -7.74
C THR A 107 16.11 18.75 -7.85
N SER A 108 17.31 18.18 -7.87
CA SER A 108 17.53 16.74 -7.98
C SER A 108 17.15 16.01 -6.69
N ALA A 109 17.69 16.44 -5.56
CA ALA A 109 17.49 15.74 -4.29
C ALA A 109 16.13 16.03 -3.63
N GLY A 110 15.64 17.26 -3.74
CA GLY A 110 14.41 17.68 -3.07
C GLY A 110 13.14 17.44 -3.89
N VAL A 111 13.23 17.47 -5.22
CA VAL A 111 12.05 17.34 -6.10
C VAL A 111 12.08 16.04 -6.89
N LEU A 112 13.14 15.81 -7.68
CA LEU A 112 13.17 14.67 -8.58
C LEU A 112 13.23 13.34 -7.83
N VAL A 113 14.10 13.17 -6.84
CA VAL A 113 14.24 11.89 -6.12
C VAL A 113 12.96 11.48 -5.37
N PRO A 114 12.33 12.34 -4.54
CA PRO A 114 11.04 12.03 -3.94
C PRO A 114 9.94 11.83 -4.98
N GLY A 115 9.90 12.68 -6.01
CA GLY A 115 8.91 12.60 -7.09
C GLY A 115 8.97 11.27 -7.85
N PHE A 116 10.17 10.85 -8.27
CA PHE A 116 10.39 9.57 -8.92
C PHE A 116 10.12 8.39 -7.97
N THR A 117 10.47 8.51 -6.69
CA THR A 117 10.18 7.46 -5.70
C THR A 117 8.67 7.25 -5.56
N LEU A 118 7.89 8.32 -5.40
CA LEU A 118 6.44 8.23 -5.30
C LEU A 118 5.80 7.75 -6.60
N ALA A 119 6.27 8.25 -7.75
CA ALA A 119 5.80 7.79 -9.06
C ALA A 119 6.11 6.31 -9.31
N ALA A 120 7.30 5.84 -8.93
CA ALA A 120 7.68 4.44 -9.01
C ALA A 120 6.79 3.57 -8.11
N LEU A 121 6.54 3.99 -6.87
CA LEU A 121 5.62 3.30 -5.95
C LEU A 121 4.18 3.25 -6.51
N ALA A 122 3.70 4.34 -7.11
CA ALA A 122 2.39 4.37 -7.76
C ALA A 122 2.32 3.49 -9.02
N ALA A 123 3.44 3.33 -9.73
CA ALA A 123 3.54 2.50 -10.92
C ALA A 123 3.73 1.00 -10.62
N LEU A 124 4.15 0.63 -9.39
CA LEU A 124 4.35 -0.77 -8.97
C LEU A 124 3.21 -1.73 -9.33
N PRO A 125 1.91 -1.43 -9.07
CA PRO A 125 0.83 -2.35 -9.42
C PRO A 125 0.70 -2.64 -10.93
N TYR A 126 1.28 -1.81 -11.81
CA TYR A 126 1.22 -1.97 -13.26
C TYR A 126 2.48 -2.63 -13.84
N ILE A 127 3.62 -2.42 -13.17
CA ILE A 127 4.92 -2.96 -13.58
C ILE A 127 5.10 -4.38 -13.04
N ASP A 128 4.67 -4.65 -11.81
CA ASP A 128 4.78 -5.97 -11.21
C ASP A 128 3.67 -6.90 -11.72
N ARG A 129 4.00 -7.65 -12.77
CA ARG A 129 3.11 -8.64 -13.40
C ARG A 129 3.30 -10.05 -12.85
N ASN A 130 3.88 -10.22 -11.66
CA ASN A 130 4.14 -11.55 -11.14
C ASN A 130 2.82 -12.33 -10.90
N PRO A 131 2.65 -13.54 -11.46
CA PRO A 131 1.41 -14.32 -11.31
C PRO A 131 1.21 -14.83 -9.88
N SER A 132 2.29 -14.99 -9.11
CA SER A 132 2.25 -15.43 -7.71
C SER A 132 2.47 -14.28 -6.74
N ARG A 133 1.70 -14.25 -5.66
CA ARG A 133 1.89 -13.33 -4.53
C ARG A 133 2.72 -13.94 -3.40
N ALA A 134 3.13 -15.21 -3.53
CA ALA A 134 3.90 -15.88 -2.51
C ALA A 134 5.28 -15.22 -2.34
N TYR A 135 5.74 -15.13 -1.09
CA TYR A 135 7.05 -14.55 -0.75
C TYR A 135 8.20 -15.26 -1.48
N SER A 136 8.14 -16.59 -1.60
CA SER A 136 9.16 -17.42 -2.24
C SER A 136 9.41 -17.07 -3.70
N ASP A 137 8.38 -16.56 -4.39
CA ASP A 137 8.38 -16.38 -5.84
C ASP A 137 8.74 -14.94 -6.24
N ARG A 138 8.89 -14.05 -5.26
CA ARG A 138 9.12 -12.59 -5.44
C ARG A 138 10.49 -12.14 -4.94
N LYS A 139 11.47 -13.04 -4.89
CA LYS A 139 12.81 -12.77 -4.32
C LYS A 139 13.46 -11.51 -4.89
N VAL A 140 13.39 -11.29 -6.21
CA VAL A 140 13.98 -10.10 -6.85
C VAL A 140 13.29 -8.82 -6.37
N ALA A 141 11.95 -8.78 -6.37
CA ALA A 141 11.20 -7.61 -5.91
C ALA A 141 11.47 -7.31 -4.43
N ILE A 142 11.52 -8.36 -3.59
CA ILE A 142 11.82 -8.25 -2.17
C ILE A 142 13.23 -7.71 -1.97
N VAL A 143 14.25 -8.30 -2.61
CA VAL A 143 15.64 -7.88 -2.46
C VAL A 143 15.83 -6.43 -2.93
N THR A 144 15.28 -6.05 -4.09
CA THR A 144 15.36 -4.67 -4.59
C THR A 144 14.68 -3.69 -3.64
N PHE A 145 13.49 -4.01 -3.14
CA PHE A 145 12.78 -3.15 -2.19
C PHE A 145 13.50 -3.07 -0.84
N THR A 146 14.07 -4.17 -0.35
CA THR A 146 14.90 -4.18 0.85
C THR A 146 16.16 -3.35 0.66
N MET A 147 16.87 -3.45 -0.47
CA MET A 147 18.02 -2.59 -0.78
C MET A 147 17.64 -1.12 -0.79
N PHE A 148 16.49 -0.78 -1.36
CA PHE A 148 15.93 0.57 -1.33
C PHE A 148 15.70 1.06 0.12
N LEU A 149 15.07 0.25 0.97
CA LEU A 149 14.86 0.61 2.38
C LEU A 149 16.18 0.76 3.15
N VAL A 150 17.13 -0.14 2.94
CA VAL A 150 18.46 -0.09 3.57
C VAL A 150 19.21 1.15 3.14
N PHE A 151 19.18 1.51 1.86
CA PHE A 151 19.77 2.75 1.35
C PHE A 151 19.23 3.98 2.10
N TRP A 152 17.90 4.11 2.20
CA TRP A 152 17.27 5.22 2.93
C TRP A 152 17.57 5.21 4.43
N ALA A 153 17.61 4.03 5.05
CA ALA A 153 17.96 3.89 6.46
C ALA A 153 19.41 4.33 6.70
N VAL A 154 20.37 3.92 5.86
CA VAL A 154 21.78 4.27 6.01
C VAL A 154 22.00 5.79 5.90
N ILE A 155 21.42 6.45 4.89
CA ILE A 155 21.59 7.92 4.75
C ILE A 155 20.87 8.69 5.87
N THR A 156 19.74 8.17 6.37
CA THR A 156 19.03 8.78 7.50
C THR A 156 19.85 8.65 8.78
N LEU A 157 20.46 7.49 9.04
CA LEU A 157 21.36 7.27 10.17
C LEU A 157 22.64 8.12 10.06
N ALA A 158 23.19 8.25 8.85
CA ALA A 158 24.33 9.13 8.58
C ALA A 158 23.99 10.59 8.93
N GLY A 159 22.87 11.11 8.42
CA GLY A 159 22.38 12.45 8.74
C GLY A 159 22.08 12.66 10.23
N SER A 160 21.58 11.62 10.91
CA SER A 160 21.24 11.67 12.34
C SER A 160 22.48 11.78 13.23
N PHE A 161 23.44 10.88 13.07
CA PHE A 161 24.51 10.68 14.05
C PHE A 161 25.87 11.24 13.62
N PHE A 162 26.15 11.33 12.32
CA PHE A 162 27.48 11.67 11.81
C PHE A 162 27.60 13.13 11.33
N ARG A 163 26.53 13.93 11.49
CA ARG A 163 26.50 15.34 11.08
C ARG A 163 26.59 16.29 12.27
N GLY A 164 27.55 17.21 12.21
CA GLY A 164 27.79 18.27 13.19
C GLY A 164 27.70 19.68 12.60
N PRO A 165 28.31 20.68 13.26
CA PRO A 165 28.25 22.08 12.83
C PRO A 165 28.74 22.27 11.38
N GLY A 166 28.02 23.09 10.60
CA GLY A 166 28.28 23.30 9.18
C GLY A 166 27.94 22.10 8.29
N TRP A 167 27.19 21.12 8.80
CA TRP A 167 26.93 19.83 8.16
C TRP A 167 28.21 19.01 7.90
N LEU A 168 29.26 19.26 8.67
CA LEU A 168 30.51 18.52 8.57
C LEU A 168 30.38 17.13 9.19
N TRP A 169 31.21 16.21 8.70
CA TRP A 169 31.30 14.87 9.25
C TRP A 169 31.98 14.90 10.62
N VAL A 170 31.30 14.38 11.64
CA VAL A 170 31.83 14.25 13.01
C VAL A 170 31.57 12.82 13.48
N TRP A 171 32.56 12.24 14.15
CA TRP A 171 32.39 10.90 14.70
C TRP A 171 31.50 10.92 15.96
N PRO A 172 30.55 9.98 16.11
CA PRO A 172 29.62 9.98 17.24
C PRO A 172 30.28 9.86 18.61
N TRP A 173 31.49 9.29 18.68
CA TRP A 173 32.24 9.14 19.94
C TRP A 173 33.00 10.40 20.35
N ASP A 174 33.13 11.39 19.47
CA ASP A 174 33.71 12.70 19.81
C ASP A 174 32.62 13.62 20.39
N HIS A 175 31.52 13.80 19.65
CA HIS A 175 30.36 14.57 20.11
C HIS A 175 29.10 14.19 19.31
N VAL A 176 27.98 14.00 19.99
CA VAL A 176 26.68 13.70 19.36
C VAL A 176 25.85 14.98 19.28
N TYR A 177 25.48 15.39 18.06
CA TYR A 177 24.66 16.59 17.80
C TYR A 177 23.20 16.22 17.51
N PHE A 178 22.60 15.38 18.34
CA PHE A 178 21.25 14.86 18.09
C PHE A 178 20.27 15.46 19.08
N ASP A 179 19.50 16.44 18.60
CA ASP A 179 18.41 17.05 19.34
C ASP A 179 17.09 16.46 18.81
N LEU A 180 16.28 15.89 19.71
CA LEU A 180 14.98 15.28 19.42
C LEU A 180 13.85 16.32 19.43
#